data_AF-A0A8T1VWP1-F1
#
_entry.id   AF-A0A8T1VWP1-F1
#
_cell.length_a   1.000
_cell.length_b   1.000
_cell.length_c   1.000
_cell.angle_alpha   90.00
_cell.angle_beta   90.00
_cell.angle_gamma   90.00
#
_symmetry.space_group_name_H-M   'P 1'
#
loop_
_entity.id
_entity.type
_entity.pdbx_description
1 polymer ?
#
loop_
_entity_poly.entity_id
_entity_poly.type
_entity_poly.pdbx_seq_one_letter_code
_entity_poly.pdbx_strand_id
1 'polypeptide(L)'
;MLCRLGLRPRSTSTLATLAVANFMAILAYVNKSHDGLVCSYASDPILTLGATQVWYAIGEGLPKYILPQLKKLMLNEMIDTKGTDAVARIILLLVMDTSVMLETHAGSLKSCLFTGQFVHVNTLLQVLGGSNWRVMKSKSENANKVAEHAFKAWLLQWEDWKIGFTHFLQLDLEPNEDTLWFLLTRRAAGVFSLDSEGSYLVIPVFCASNVSLIVVQVFLVQDLDQNLLESEEKLIGPSPVFSELNPLKEKNYIHIKRFLSPTTVSRRSPRLFHASATALHVDPSQFANNPTVNIKFLLRDGSIREVAAKTGMSILDVAHANDIDLEGACESSMACSTCHVILEDPVFEQLEEACEDEEDMLDMAFGLTDTSRLGCQVFLDESFEGTTVTLPKATRNFYVDGHVPKPH
;
A
#
# COMPACT_ATOMS: atom_id res chain seq x y z
N MET A 1 9.22 8.70 7.48
CA MET A 1 9.96 7.44 7.22
C MET A 1 9.16 6.20 7.66
N LEU A 2 8.92 5.96 8.96
CA LEU A 2 8.25 4.73 9.44
C LEU A 2 6.93 4.38 8.71
N CYS A 3 6.00 5.34 8.61
CA CYS A 3 4.72 5.15 7.91
C CYS A 3 4.91 4.76 6.43
N ARG A 4 5.90 5.35 5.75
CA ARG A 4 6.26 5.02 4.35
C ARG A 4 6.79 3.59 4.21
N LEU A 5 7.33 3.00 5.26
CA LEU A 5 7.84 1.62 5.28
C LEU A 5 6.80 0.57 5.71
N GLY A 6 5.57 0.99 6.03
CA GLY A 6 4.56 0.15 6.68
C GLY A 6 4.94 -0.25 8.12
N LEU A 7 5.92 0.42 8.74
CA LEU A 7 6.45 0.05 10.05
C LEU A 7 5.67 0.73 11.18
N ARG A 8 5.03 -0.06 12.04
CA ARG A 8 4.32 0.41 13.24
C ARG A 8 5.25 0.33 14.46
N PRO A 9 5.47 1.43 15.22
CA PRO A 9 6.09 1.34 16.53
C PRO A 9 5.29 0.44 17.49
N ARG A 10 5.95 -0.34 18.37
CA ARG A 10 5.25 -1.18 19.37
C ARG A 10 4.50 -0.29 20.38
N SER A 11 3.23 -0.60 20.65
CA SER A 11 2.33 0.18 21.52
C SER A 11 2.81 0.32 22.97
N THR A 12 3.61 -0.61 23.46
CA THR A 12 4.23 -0.59 24.80
C THR A 12 5.34 0.45 24.96
N SER A 13 5.77 1.10 23.88
CA SER A 13 6.80 2.15 23.89
C SER A 13 6.18 3.53 24.09
N THR A 14 6.54 4.22 25.18
CA THR A 14 6.13 5.63 25.38
C THR A 14 6.63 6.56 24.26
N LEU A 15 7.75 6.21 23.61
CA LEU A 15 8.27 6.92 22.45
C LEU A 15 7.42 6.69 21.18
N ALA A 16 6.72 5.55 21.06
CA ALA A 16 5.76 5.31 19.98
C ALA A 16 4.59 6.29 20.05
N THR A 17 3.89 6.30 21.18
CA THR A 17 2.72 7.15 21.41
C THR A 17 3.06 8.62 21.25
N LEU A 18 4.21 9.06 21.79
CA LEU A 18 4.67 10.44 21.69
C LEU A 18 5.06 10.83 20.24
N ALA A 19 5.70 9.93 19.48
CA ALA A 19 6.04 10.20 18.08
C ALA A 19 4.79 10.35 17.20
N VAL A 20 3.78 9.49 17.39
CA VAL A 20 2.49 9.58 16.69
C VAL A 20 1.75 10.86 17.09
N ALA A 21 1.62 11.15 18.38
CA ALA A 21 0.94 12.36 18.86
C ALA A 21 1.60 13.65 18.33
N ASN A 22 2.93 13.73 18.36
CA ASN A 22 3.66 14.88 17.80
C ASN A 22 3.46 15.02 16.29
N PHE A 23 3.43 13.92 15.53
CA PHE A 23 3.19 13.94 14.09
C PHE A 23 1.76 14.44 13.77
N MET A 24 0.75 13.89 14.45
CA MET A 24 -0.65 14.33 14.26
C MET A 24 -0.87 15.80 14.67
N ALA A 25 -0.20 16.27 15.72
CA ALA A 25 -0.24 17.69 16.11
C ALA A 25 0.41 18.62 15.07
N ILE A 26 1.52 18.18 14.44
CA ILE A 26 2.15 18.91 13.33
C ILE A 26 1.22 18.95 12.11
N LEU A 27 0.58 17.84 11.74
CA LEU A 27 -0.39 17.80 10.64
C LEU A 27 -1.58 18.74 10.90
N ALA A 28 -2.19 18.68 12.08
CA ALA A 28 -3.30 19.56 12.43
C ALA A 28 -2.90 21.05 12.37
N TYR A 29 -1.66 21.39 12.77
CA TYR A 29 -1.13 22.75 12.63
C TYR A 29 -0.87 23.15 11.17
N VAL A 30 -0.29 22.27 10.36
CA VAL A 30 -0.03 22.51 8.93
C VAL A 30 -1.35 22.74 8.18
N ASN A 31 -2.34 21.86 8.38
CA ASN A 31 -3.65 21.95 7.73
C ASN A 31 -4.39 23.24 8.11
N LYS A 32 -4.37 23.60 9.39
CA LYS A 32 -4.93 24.88 9.89
C LYS A 32 -4.22 26.12 9.31
N SER A 33 -2.97 25.99 8.87
CA SER A 33 -2.15 27.10 8.37
C SER A 33 -2.09 27.20 6.84
N HIS A 34 -2.61 26.19 6.12
CA HIS A 34 -2.55 26.06 4.65
C HIS A 34 -3.88 25.55 4.07
N ASP A 35 -5.00 26.06 4.60
CA ASP A 35 -6.38 25.83 4.13
C ASP A 35 -6.76 24.36 3.84
N GLY A 36 -6.24 23.43 4.65
CA GLY A 36 -6.56 22.00 4.55
C GLY A 36 -5.99 21.27 3.33
N LEU A 37 -5.11 21.88 2.54
CA LEU A 37 -4.58 21.35 1.26
C LEU A 37 -3.63 20.13 1.38
N VAL A 38 -3.52 19.52 2.56
CA VAL A 38 -2.64 18.40 2.88
C VAL A 38 -3.47 17.38 3.65
N CYS A 39 -3.52 16.11 3.23
CA CYS A 39 -4.36 15.15 3.92
C CYS A 39 -3.70 14.63 5.21
N SER A 40 -4.49 14.06 6.10
CA SER A 40 -4.01 13.51 7.39
C SER A 40 -3.22 12.19 7.23
N TYR A 41 -3.22 11.58 6.05
CA TYR A 41 -2.50 10.34 5.79
C TYR A 41 -1.00 10.56 5.65
N ALA A 42 -0.21 9.84 6.45
CA ALA A 42 1.26 9.86 6.39
C ALA A 42 1.85 9.28 5.08
N SER A 43 1.01 8.78 4.17
CA SER A 43 1.32 8.36 2.81
C SER A 43 1.08 9.44 1.75
N ASP A 44 0.58 10.64 2.12
CA ASP A 44 0.42 11.77 1.20
C ASP A 44 1.74 12.05 0.47
N PRO A 45 1.76 12.07 -0.88
CA PRO A 45 2.95 12.36 -1.66
C PRO A 45 3.54 13.76 -1.42
N ILE A 46 2.74 14.77 -1.09
CA ILE A 46 3.21 16.12 -0.74
C ILE A 46 3.97 16.07 0.59
N LEU A 47 3.40 15.45 1.63
CA LEU A 47 4.09 15.24 2.91
C LEU A 47 5.36 14.40 2.75
N THR A 48 5.27 13.32 1.98
CA THR A 48 6.36 12.39 1.72
C THR A 48 7.54 13.09 1.05
N LEU A 49 7.28 13.77 -0.07
CA LEU A 49 8.33 14.39 -0.89
C LEU A 49 8.86 15.67 -0.25
N GLY A 50 8.03 16.43 0.49
CA GLY A 50 8.47 17.53 1.33
C GLY A 50 9.40 17.07 2.46
N ALA A 51 9.07 15.96 3.14
CA ALA A 51 9.95 15.37 4.15
C ALA A 51 11.29 14.90 3.55
N THR A 52 11.25 14.26 2.37
CA THR A 52 12.46 13.90 1.62
C THR A 52 13.29 15.14 1.27
N GLN A 53 12.67 16.19 0.72
CA GLN A 53 13.35 17.44 0.39
C GLN A 53 14.04 18.06 1.62
N VAL A 54 13.40 18.06 2.79
CA VAL A 54 13.99 18.60 4.03
C VAL A 54 15.26 17.85 4.46
N TRP A 55 15.26 16.51 4.53
CA TRP A 55 16.44 15.78 5.03
C TRP A 55 17.57 15.61 4.01
N TYR A 56 17.34 15.93 2.73
CA TYR A 56 18.38 16.08 1.71
C TYR A 56 18.88 17.53 1.55
N ALA A 57 18.04 18.55 1.80
CA ALA A 57 18.46 19.95 1.80
C ALA A 57 19.32 20.30 3.03
N ILE A 58 19.10 19.63 4.16
CA ILE A 58 20.02 19.66 5.30
C ILE A 58 21.24 18.79 4.94
N GLY A 59 22.43 19.38 4.92
CA GLY A 59 23.68 18.67 4.65
C GLY A 59 23.87 17.48 5.61
N GLU A 60 24.00 16.27 5.03
CA GLU A 60 24.04 14.98 5.73
C GLU A 60 22.82 14.71 6.65
N GLY A 61 21.67 15.36 6.42
CA GLY A 61 20.51 15.30 7.30
C GLY A 61 20.00 13.88 7.57
N LEU A 62 19.87 13.09 6.51
CA LEU A 62 19.50 11.67 6.56
C LEU A 62 20.46 10.82 7.43
N PRO A 63 21.77 10.68 7.13
CA PRO A 63 22.68 9.86 7.93
C PRO A 63 23.00 10.44 9.31
N LYS A 64 22.89 11.75 9.52
CA LYS A 64 23.23 12.40 10.80
C LYS A 64 22.10 12.41 11.82
N TYR A 65 20.84 12.54 11.37
CA TYR A 65 19.69 12.70 12.27
C TYR A 65 18.65 11.58 12.15
N ILE A 66 18.40 11.03 10.94
CA ILE A 66 17.30 10.08 10.71
C ILE A 66 17.74 8.64 10.91
N LEU A 67 18.76 8.19 10.17
CA LEU A 67 19.22 6.79 10.20
C LEU A 67 19.71 6.32 11.59
N PRO A 68 20.40 7.14 12.42
CA PRO A 68 20.80 6.72 13.76
C PRO A 68 19.61 6.46 14.69
N GLN A 69 18.52 7.22 14.55
CA GLN A 69 17.31 7.03 15.35
C GLN A 69 16.52 5.80 14.87
N LEU A 70 16.40 5.59 13.55
CA LEU A 70 15.81 4.37 13.01
C LEU A 70 16.57 3.11 13.49
N LYS A 71 17.91 3.13 13.40
CA LYS A 71 18.76 2.03 13.90
C LYS A 71 18.55 1.78 15.39
N LYS A 72 18.45 2.84 16.22
CA LYS A 72 18.17 2.72 17.66
C LYS A 72 16.80 2.10 17.92
N LEU A 73 15.77 2.52 17.19
CA LEU A 73 14.41 1.97 17.33
C LEU A 73 14.36 0.48 16.94
N MET A 74 15.05 0.08 15.87
CA MET A 74 15.14 -1.32 15.45
C MET A 74 15.91 -2.19 16.45
N LEU A 75 17.10 -1.74 16.89
CA LEU A 75 17.94 -2.50 17.84
C LEU A 75 17.31 -2.65 19.23
N ASN A 76 16.40 -1.76 19.61
CA ASN A 76 15.65 -1.83 20.87
C ASN A 76 14.28 -2.53 20.71
N GLU A 77 14.00 -3.16 19.56
CA GLU A 77 12.70 -3.75 19.19
C GLU A 77 11.49 -2.81 19.37
N MET A 78 11.68 -1.49 19.22
CA MET A 78 10.62 -0.49 19.41
C MET A 78 9.70 -0.35 18.19
N ILE A 79 9.95 -1.15 17.14
CA ILE A 79 9.23 -1.20 15.86
C ILE A 79 8.85 -2.67 15.61
N ASP A 80 7.61 -2.90 15.22
CA ASP A 80 7.20 -4.14 14.53
C ASP A 80 7.66 -4.08 13.07
N THR A 81 8.47 -5.05 12.65
CA THR A 81 8.98 -5.17 11.27
C THR A 81 8.10 -6.01 10.36
N LYS A 82 7.13 -6.77 10.91
CA LYS A 82 6.27 -7.73 10.17
C LYS A 82 7.03 -8.61 9.16
N GLY A 83 8.22 -9.09 9.51
CA GLY A 83 9.02 -10.00 8.67
C GLY A 83 10.48 -9.59 8.50
N THR A 84 11.13 -10.26 7.56
CA THR A 84 12.56 -10.12 7.21
C THR A 84 12.83 -9.01 6.19
N ASP A 85 11.79 -8.55 5.51
CA ASP A 85 11.87 -7.70 4.31
C ASP A 85 11.91 -6.20 4.61
N ALA A 86 11.63 -5.79 5.86
CA ALA A 86 11.74 -4.40 6.31
C ALA A 86 13.10 -3.75 5.96
N VAL A 87 14.19 -4.52 5.92
CA VAL A 87 15.52 -4.04 5.48
C VAL A 87 15.52 -3.69 3.99
N ALA A 88 14.91 -4.52 3.15
CA ALA A 88 14.78 -4.25 1.72
C ALA A 88 13.80 -3.10 1.43
N ARG A 89 12.69 -2.98 2.19
CA ARG A 89 11.82 -1.79 2.16
C ARG A 89 12.61 -0.52 2.47
N ILE A 90 13.48 -0.54 3.50
CA ILE A 90 14.35 0.60 3.87
C ILE A 90 15.29 0.95 2.71
N ILE A 91 15.99 -0.04 2.13
CA ILE A 91 16.94 0.20 1.02
C ILE A 91 16.21 0.79 -0.19
N LEU A 92 15.11 0.17 -0.65
CA LEU A 92 14.36 0.62 -1.81
C LEU A 92 13.75 2.01 -1.61
N LEU A 93 13.24 2.33 -0.41
CA LEU A 93 12.70 3.66 -0.13
C LEU A 93 13.78 4.75 -0.22
N LEU A 94 14.98 4.47 0.32
CA LEU A 94 16.10 5.41 0.29
C LEU A 94 16.69 5.57 -1.12
N VAL A 95 16.71 4.50 -1.92
CA VAL A 95 17.07 4.54 -3.34
C VAL A 95 16.07 5.38 -4.13
N MET A 96 14.77 5.18 -3.95
CA MET A 96 13.71 5.98 -4.57
C MET A 96 13.80 7.45 -4.16
N ASP A 97 13.98 7.74 -2.87
CA ASP A 97 14.21 9.10 -2.36
C ASP A 97 15.47 9.76 -2.95
N THR A 98 16.55 9.01 -3.12
CA THR A 98 17.78 9.51 -3.75
C THR A 98 17.55 9.78 -5.24
N SER A 99 16.79 8.94 -5.94
CA SER A 99 16.53 9.11 -7.38
C SER A 99 15.68 10.35 -7.70
N VAL A 100 14.79 10.78 -6.79
CA VAL A 100 13.99 12.02 -6.96
C VAL A 100 14.71 13.29 -6.50
N MET A 101 15.91 13.19 -5.92
CA MET A 101 16.69 14.32 -5.40
C MET A 101 18.03 14.44 -6.12
N LEU A 102 18.12 15.40 -7.06
CA LEU A 102 19.36 15.71 -7.76
C LEU A 102 20.28 16.57 -6.89
N GLU A 103 21.46 16.06 -6.54
CA GLU A 103 22.52 16.91 -5.99
C GLU A 103 23.04 17.87 -7.06
N THR A 104 22.99 19.17 -6.78
CA THR A 104 23.55 20.23 -7.63
C THR A 104 24.70 20.92 -6.93
N HIS A 105 25.81 21.08 -7.65
CA HIS A 105 27.04 21.69 -7.14
C HIS A 105 27.18 23.14 -7.65
N ALA A 106 26.44 24.06 -7.01
CA ALA A 106 26.51 25.49 -7.28
C ALA A 106 27.68 26.14 -6.50
N GLY A 107 28.92 25.82 -6.90
CA GLY A 107 30.12 26.28 -6.23
C GLY A 107 30.30 25.63 -4.85
N SER A 108 30.37 26.44 -3.78
CA SER A 108 30.62 25.96 -2.41
C SER A 108 29.37 25.44 -1.69
N LEU A 109 28.16 25.62 -2.23
CA LEU A 109 26.95 25.02 -1.67
C LEU A 109 26.61 23.73 -2.42
N LYS A 110 26.38 22.65 -1.65
CA LYS A 110 25.49 21.58 -2.10
C LYS A 110 24.05 22.08 -2.00
N SER A 111 23.31 21.99 -3.09
CA SER A 111 21.87 22.22 -3.12
C SER A 111 21.17 21.01 -3.75
N CYS A 112 20.14 20.48 -3.09
CA CYS A 112 19.39 19.33 -3.58
C CYS A 112 18.09 19.81 -4.25
N LEU A 113 17.92 19.47 -5.53
CA LEU A 113 16.75 19.83 -6.33
C LEU A 113 15.84 18.61 -6.49
N PHE A 114 14.56 18.77 -6.18
CA PHE A 114 13.55 17.75 -6.47
C PHE A 114 13.30 17.66 -7.99
N THR A 115 13.44 16.47 -8.58
CA THR A 115 13.35 16.27 -10.04
C THR A 115 11.96 15.88 -10.54
N GLY A 116 11.12 15.29 -9.68
CA GLY A 116 9.79 14.82 -10.03
C GLY A 116 9.38 13.58 -9.23
N GLN A 117 8.10 13.20 -9.34
CA GLN A 117 7.53 12.07 -8.59
C GLN A 117 7.86 10.70 -9.21
N PHE A 118 8.33 10.69 -10.45
CA PHE A 118 8.63 9.51 -11.25
C PHE A 118 10.00 9.68 -11.92
N VAL A 119 10.81 8.62 -11.87
CA VAL A 119 12.16 8.57 -12.46
C VAL A 119 12.21 7.48 -13.53
N HIS A 120 13.21 7.49 -14.41
CA HIS A 120 13.42 6.36 -15.32
C HIS A 120 13.89 5.13 -14.53
N VAL A 121 13.45 3.94 -14.92
CA VAL A 121 13.85 2.67 -14.30
C VAL A 121 15.39 2.55 -14.27
N ASN A 122 16.06 2.92 -15.36
CA ASN A 122 17.52 2.97 -15.44
C ASN A 122 18.17 3.91 -14.38
N THR A 123 17.53 5.02 -14.01
CA THR A 123 18.02 5.91 -12.94
C THR A 123 17.88 5.26 -11.56
N LEU A 124 16.71 4.68 -11.25
CA LEU A 124 16.49 3.96 -9.99
C LEU A 124 17.49 2.82 -9.84
N LEU A 125 17.70 2.04 -10.92
CA LEU A 125 18.65 0.95 -10.95
C LEU A 125 20.09 1.45 -10.78
N GLN A 126 20.53 2.52 -11.45
CA GLN A 126 21.86 3.10 -11.25
C GLN A 126 22.11 3.56 -9.81
N VAL A 127 21.08 4.08 -9.12
CA VAL A 127 21.16 4.41 -7.68
C VAL A 127 21.16 3.14 -6.81
N LEU A 128 20.44 2.10 -7.21
CA LEU A 128 20.35 0.82 -6.48
C LEU A 128 21.65 -0.01 -6.58
N GLY A 129 22.30 -0.08 -7.74
CA GLY A 129 23.39 -1.03 -8.02
C GLY A 129 24.69 -0.41 -8.53
N GLY A 130 24.70 0.90 -8.83
CA GLY A 130 25.80 1.58 -9.51
C GLY A 130 25.85 1.30 -11.02
N SER A 131 26.97 1.64 -11.65
CA SER A 131 27.22 1.36 -13.07
C SER A 131 27.64 -0.08 -13.35
N ASN A 132 28.07 -0.83 -12.33
CA ASN A 132 28.79 -2.10 -12.46
C ASN A 132 28.01 -3.25 -11.79
N TRP A 133 26.95 -3.72 -12.46
CA TRP A 133 26.16 -4.87 -12.03
C TRP A 133 26.99 -6.15 -11.97
N ARG A 134 27.11 -6.76 -10.79
CA ARG A 134 27.69 -8.10 -10.65
C ARG A 134 26.62 -9.15 -10.97
N VAL A 135 26.47 -9.51 -12.25
CA VAL A 135 25.74 -10.74 -12.63
C VAL A 135 26.45 -11.92 -11.96
N MET A 136 25.70 -12.72 -11.19
CA MET A 136 26.28 -13.82 -10.43
C MET A 136 26.84 -14.90 -11.36
N LYS A 137 28.06 -15.37 -11.07
CA LYS A 137 28.86 -16.19 -11.98
C LYS A 137 28.79 -17.66 -11.61
N SER A 138 28.21 -18.45 -12.51
CA SER A 138 28.28 -19.91 -12.49
C SER A 138 29.71 -20.42 -12.74
N LYS A 139 29.92 -21.73 -12.54
CA LYS A 139 31.17 -22.43 -12.90
C LYS A 139 31.43 -22.48 -14.42
N SER A 140 30.49 -22.05 -15.28
CA SER A 140 30.63 -22.03 -16.73
C SER A 140 30.81 -20.60 -17.25
N GLU A 141 32.01 -20.26 -17.71
CA GLU A 141 32.30 -18.93 -18.25
C GLU A 141 31.42 -18.58 -19.47
N ASN A 142 31.00 -19.58 -20.25
CA ASN A 142 30.10 -19.37 -21.38
C ASN A 142 28.68 -19.01 -20.92
N ALA A 143 28.15 -19.69 -19.90
CA ALA A 143 26.85 -19.34 -19.31
C ALA A 143 26.86 -17.92 -18.71
N ASN A 144 27.98 -17.52 -18.09
CA ASN A 144 28.12 -16.20 -17.50
C ASN A 144 28.07 -15.08 -18.57
N LYS A 145 28.63 -15.32 -19.76
CA LYS A 145 28.54 -14.39 -20.91
C LYS A 145 27.13 -14.31 -21.49
N VAL A 146 26.38 -15.42 -21.49
CA VAL A 146 24.96 -15.45 -21.88
C VAL A 146 24.13 -14.64 -20.88
N ALA A 147 24.28 -14.86 -19.58
CA ALA A 147 23.56 -14.13 -18.54
C ALA A 147 23.89 -12.62 -18.53
N GLU A 148 25.16 -12.24 -18.70
CA GLU A 148 25.56 -10.83 -18.86
C GLU A 148 24.94 -10.17 -20.11
N HIS A 149 24.71 -10.92 -21.19
CA HIS A 149 24.04 -10.42 -22.39
C HIS A 149 22.52 -10.34 -22.20
N ALA A 150 21.91 -11.37 -21.61
CA ALA A 150 20.48 -11.43 -21.34
C ALA A 150 20.03 -10.34 -20.35
N PHE A 151 20.80 -10.09 -19.28
CA PHE A 151 20.53 -9.00 -18.35
C PHE A 151 20.62 -7.62 -19.01
N LYS A 152 21.58 -7.40 -19.93
CA LYS A 152 21.66 -6.15 -20.71
C LYS A 152 20.48 -6.00 -21.67
N ALA A 153 20.06 -7.09 -22.33
CA ALA A 153 18.87 -7.12 -23.18
C ALA A 153 17.55 -6.95 -22.38
N TRP A 154 17.54 -7.31 -21.09
CA TRP A 154 16.44 -7.01 -20.17
C TRP A 154 16.44 -5.53 -19.74
N LEU A 155 17.57 -4.95 -19.36
CA LEU A 155 17.69 -3.52 -19.02
C LEU A 155 17.19 -2.61 -20.16
N LEU A 156 17.54 -2.92 -21.41
CA LEU A 156 17.10 -2.17 -22.58
C LEU A 156 15.58 -2.15 -22.81
N GLN A 157 14.82 -3.10 -22.22
CA GLN A 157 13.36 -3.07 -22.29
C GLN A 157 12.73 -1.98 -21.42
N TRP A 158 13.50 -1.37 -20.50
CA TRP A 158 13.03 -0.42 -19.49
C TRP A 158 13.53 1.03 -19.71
N GLU A 159 14.10 1.34 -20.87
CA GLU A 159 14.74 2.63 -21.15
C GLU A 159 13.76 3.83 -21.03
N ASP A 160 12.62 3.75 -21.70
CA ASP A 160 11.52 4.73 -21.63
C ASP A 160 10.60 4.57 -20.40
N TRP A 161 10.77 3.48 -19.64
CA TRP A 161 9.87 3.14 -18.53
C TRP A 161 10.18 3.95 -17.28
N LYS A 162 9.11 4.29 -16.55
CA LYS A 162 9.14 5.10 -15.34
C LYS A 162 8.63 4.36 -14.12
N ILE A 163 9.20 4.73 -12.98
CA ILE A 163 8.96 4.14 -11.67
C ILE A 163 8.84 5.25 -10.62
N GLY A 164 7.96 5.08 -9.64
CA GLY A 164 7.78 6.06 -8.57
C GLY A 164 6.81 5.57 -7.52
N PHE A 165 7.29 5.45 -6.28
CA PHE A 165 6.49 5.09 -5.12
C PHE A 165 6.90 5.93 -3.90
N THR A 166 5.96 6.13 -3.00
CA THR A 166 6.08 6.97 -1.81
C THR A 166 6.07 6.13 -0.54
N HIS A 167 5.33 5.01 -0.55
CA HIS A 167 5.17 4.11 0.58
C HIS A 167 5.01 2.66 0.14
N PHE A 168 5.03 1.74 1.11
CA PHE A 168 4.71 0.33 0.93
C PHE A 168 3.29 0.01 1.44
N LEU A 169 2.60 -0.89 0.74
CA LEU A 169 1.32 -1.49 1.14
C LEU A 169 1.49 -3.01 1.23
N GLN A 170 0.84 -3.67 2.18
CA GLN A 170 0.73 -5.13 2.16
C GLN A 170 -0.19 -5.55 1.00
N LEU A 171 0.11 -6.71 0.40
CA LEU A 171 -0.73 -7.40 -0.56
C LEU A 171 -0.98 -8.82 -0.04
N ASP A 172 -2.25 -9.21 -0.03
CA ASP A 172 -2.70 -10.50 0.52
C ASP A 172 -2.96 -11.53 -0.60
N LEU A 173 -2.95 -11.08 -1.87
CA LEU A 173 -3.15 -11.87 -3.09
C LEU A 173 -1.99 -11.63 -4.09
N GLU A 174 -1.75 -12.59 -5.00
CA GLU A 174 -0.72 -12.42 -6.05
C GLU A 174 -1.12 -11.26 -6.99
N PRO A 175 -0.23 -10.28 -7.25
CA PRO A 175 -0.59 -9.03 -7.93
C PRO A 175 -1.05 -9.26 -9.38
N ASN A 176 -2.27 -8.80 -9.66
CA ASN A 176 -2.86 -8.77 -11.00
C ASN A 176 -2.76 -7.36 -11.65
N GLU A 177 -3.36 -7.16 -12.82
CA GLU A 177 -3.34 -5.85 -13.51
C GLU A 177 -4.04 -4.75 -12.70
N ASP A 178 -5.18 -5.06 -12.07
CA ASP A 178 -5.92 -4.13 -11.21
C ASP A 178 -5.08 -3.70 -9.99
N THR A 179 -4.31 -4.63 -9.42
CA THR A 179 -3.35 -4.37 -8.34
C THR A 179 -2.28 -3.37 -8.78
N LEU A 180 -1.82 -3.44 -10.03
CA LEU A 180 -0.85 -2.48 -10.57
C LEU A 180 -1.47 -1.09 -10.77
N TRP A 181 -2.69 -1.00 -11.31
CA TRP A 181 -3.40 0.28 -11.42
C TRP A 181 -3.70 0.90 -10.04
N PHE A 182 -4.05 0.09 -9.05
CA PHE A 182 -4.21 0.51 -7.65
C PHE A 182 -2.90 1.03 -7.05
N LEU A 183 -1.80 0.27 -7.16
CA LEU A 183 -0.48 0.68 -6.67
C LEU A 183 0.05 1.94 -7.36
N LEU A 184 -0.14 2.08 -8.68
CA LEU A 184 0.20 3.31 -9.42
C LEU A 184 -0.60 4.51 -8.94
N THR A 185 -1.92 4.36 -8.79
CA THR A 185 -2.82 5.44 -8.34
C THR A 185 -2.45 5.92 -6.94
N ARG A 186 -2.20 4.98 -6.01
CA ARG A 186 -1.74 5.29 -4.65
C ARG A 186 -0.26 5.69 -4.57
N ARG A 187 0.50 5.62 -5.67
CA ARG A 187 1.97 5.83 -5.73
C ARG A 187 2.67 4.98 -4.66
N ALA A 188 2.39 3.68 -4.66
CA ALA A 188 2.84 2.70 -3.67
C ALA A 188 3.61 1.53 -4.31
N ALA A 189 4.40 0.82 -3.51
CA ALA A 189 4.92 -0.50 -3.82
C ALA A 189 4.22 -1.56 -2.94
N GLY A 190 3.93 -2.73 -3.49
CA GLY A 190 3.36 -3.84 -2.75
C GLY A 190 4.40 -4.61 -1.94
N VAL A 191 3.95 -5.29 -0.89
CA VAL A 191 4.68 -6.29 -0.10
C VAL A 191 3.82 -7.55 -0.13
N PHE A 192 4.25 -8.59 -0.83
CA PHE A 192 3.51 -9.85 -1.00
C PHE A 192 4.36 -10.97 -0.42
N SER A 193 3.83 -11.79 0.48
CA SER A 193 4.59 -12.89 1.11
C SER A 193 3.88 -14.22 0.81
N LEU A 194 4.63 -15.17 0.25
CA LEU A 194 4.19 -16.56 0.09
C LEU A 194 4.81 -17.39 1.22
N ASP A 195 4.05 -18.36 1.74
CA ASP A 195 4.44 -19.15 2.90
C ASP A 195 5.86 -19.72 2.79
N SER A 196 6.69 -19.42 3.79
CA SER A 196 8.08 -19.91 3.97
C SER A 196 9.14 -19.58 2.88
N GLU A 197 8.77 -19.17 1.66
CA GLU A 197 9.73 -18.83 0.58
C GLU A 197 10.16 -17.33 0.55
N GLY A 198 9.81 -16.59 1.60
CA GLY A 198 10.17 -15.19 1.80
C GLY A 198 9.20 -14.18 1.17
N SER A 199 9.58 -12.90 1.24
CA SER A 199 8.71 -11.79 0.81
C SER A 199 9.13 -11.25 -0.55
N TYR A 200 8.17 -10.72 -1.30
CA TYR A 200 8.28 -10.16 -2.63
C TYR A 200 7.81 -8.70 -2.62
N LEU A 201 8.71 -7.77 -2.94
CA LEU A 201 8.39 -6.35 -3.03
C LEU A 201 7.99 -6.02 -4.48
N VAL A 202 6.75 -5.62 -4.69
CA VAL A 202 6.12 -5.46 -6.00
C VAL A 202 6.10 -3.98 -6.38
N ILE A 203 7.03 -3.55 -7.24
CA ILE A 203 7.16 -2.15 -7.62
C ILE A 203 6.52 -1.93 -8.99
N PRO A 204 5.44 -1.11 -9.10
CA PRO A 204 4.80 -0.86 -10.39
C PRO A 204 5.66 0.07 -11.26
N VAL A 205 5.59 -0.15 -12.57
CA VAL A 205 6.26 0.67 -13.58
C VAL A 205 5.33 0.93 -14.77
N PHE A 206 5.54 2.03 -15.49
CA PHE A 206 4.70 2.40 -16.63
C PHE A 206 5.49 3.04 -17.79
N CYS A 207 4.97 2.90 -19.00
CA CYS A 207 5.45 3.56 -20.21
C CYS A 207 4.26 3.96 -21.10
N ALA A 208 4.03 5.28 -21.22
CA ALA A 208 2.82 5.86 -21.78
C ALA A 208 1.55 5.26 -21.12
N SER A 209 0.73 4.51 -21.87
CA SER A 209 -0.48 3.83 -21.39
C SER A 209 -0.24 2.39 -20.91
N ASN A 210 0.99 1.86 -21.01
CA ASN A 210 1.31 0.49 -20.63
C ASN A 210 1.79 0.43 -19.19
N VAL A 211 1.38 -0.60 -18.45
CA VAL A 211 1.81 -0.88 -17.08
C VAL A 211 2.54 -2.22 -16.99
N SER A 212 3.42 -2.35 -16.01
CA SER A 212 4.12 -3.58 -15.68
C SER A 212 4.67 -3.52 -14.25
N LEU A 213 5.48 -4.50 -13.86
CA LEU A 213 6.03 -4.61 -12.51
C LEU A 213 7.51 -5.03 -12.50
N ILE A 214 8.19 -4.69 -11.42
CA ILE A 214 9.50 -5.20 -11.03
C ILE A 214 9.31 -5.85 -9.65
N VAL A 215 9.65 -7.14 -9.51
CA VAL A 215 9.51 -7.88 -8.24
C VAL A 215 10.87 -8.08 -7.58
N VAL A 216 11.05 -7.56 -6.38
CA VAL A 216 12.27 -7.71 -5.58
C VAL A 216 11.96 -8.62 -4.39
N GLN A 217 12.20 -9.92 -4.57
CA GLN A 217 12.15 -10.92 -3.50
C GLN A 217 13.22 -10.66 -2.43
N VAL A 218 13.03 -11.13 -1.20
CA VAL A 218 13.90 -10.84 -0.06
C VAL A 218 14.09 -12.07 0.81
N PHE A 219 15.36 -12.44 1.03
CA PHE A 219 15.82 -13.69 1.64
C PHE A 219 16.90 -13.40 2.68
N LEU A 220 17.03 -14.29 3.68
CA LEU A 220 18.06 -14.17 4.71
C LEU A 220 19.37 -14.83 4.27
N VAL A 221 20.49 -14.20 4.60
CA VAL A 221 21.84 -14.72 4.27
C VAL A 221 22.19 -16.00 5.03
N GLN A 222 21.41 -16.39 6.03
CA GLN A 222 21.59 -17.64 6.79
C GLN A 222 21.22 -18.90 5.97
N ASP A 223 20.48 -18.76 4.87
CA ASP A 223 20.12 -19.86 3.95
C ASP A 223 21.18 -20.13 2.86
N LEU A 224 22.37 -19.51 2.98
CA LEU A 224 23.48 -19.64 2.04
C LEU A 224 24.63 -20.44 2.66
N ASP A 225 25.15 -21.38 1.86
CA ASP A 225 26.17 -22.36 2.25
C ASP A 225 27.46 -21.67 2.73
N GLN A 226 28.00 -22.07 3.89
CA GLN A 226 29.07 -21.34 4.61
C GLN A 226 30.37 -21.19 3.80
N ASN A 227 30.56 -22.04 2.78
CA ASN A 227 31.68 -22.03 1.84
C ASN A 227 31.81 -20.74 1.01
N LEU A 228 30.86 -19.79 1.10
CA LEU A 228 30.93 -18.48 0.44
C LEU A 228 31.56 -17.35 1.29
N LEU A 229 31.76 -17.53 2.60
CA LEU A 229 32.09 -16.41 3.50
C LEU A 229 33.58 -16.05 3.63
N GLU A 230 34.52 -16.90 3.24
CA GLU A 230 35.96 -16.67 3.51
C GLU A 230 36.64 -15.58 2.63
N SER A 231 35.90 -14.86 1.77
CA SER A 231 36.51 -13.87 0.86
C SER A 231 35.67 -12.64 0.45
N GLU A 232 35.09 -11.88 1.39
CA GLU A 232 34.86 -10.43 1.16
C GLU A 232 34.64 -9.62 2.48
N GLU A 233 35.61 -9.63 3.43
CA GLU A 233 35.67 -8.63 4.54
C GLU A 233 36.01 -7.20 4.04
N LYS A 234 35.29 -6.71 3.02
CA LYS A 234 35.19 -5.32 2.55
C LYS A 234 34.29 -5.23 1.31
N LEU A 235 33.00 -5.01 1.51
CA LEU A 235 32.21 -3.89 0.94
C LEU A 235 30.72 -4.11 1.27
N ILE A 236 30.15 -3.27 2.14
CA ILE A 236 28.69 -3.20 2.27
C ILE A 236 28.17 -2.39 1.08
N GLY A 237 27.73 -3.08 0.03
CA GLY A 237 27.27 -2.47 -1.22
C GLY A 237 26.19 -3.32 -1.92
N PRO A 238 25.10 -2.72 -2.43
CA PRO A 238 23.89 -3.40 -2.91
C PRO A 238 23.99 -4.17 -4.26
N SER A 239 25.18 -4.57 -4.70
CA SER A 239 25.44 -5.04 -6.08
C SER A 239 25.30 -6.55 -6.44
N PRO A 240 25.06 -7.55 -5.55
CA PRO A 240 25.02 -8.97 -5.95
C PRO A 240 23.70 -9.70 -5.64
N VAL A 241 22.73 -9.73 -6.56
CA VAL A 241 21.44 -10.45 -6.30
C VAL A 241 20.74 -11.12 -7.50
N PHE A 242 21.35 -11.20 -8.70
CA PHE A 242 20.66 -11.71 -9.90
C PHE A 242 21.51 -12.64 -10.78
N SER A 243 21.04 -13.89 -10.96
CA SER A 243 21.39 -14.78 -12.08
C SER A 243 20.30 -15.83 -12.35
N GLU A 244 19.38 -15.49 -13.25
CA GLU A 244 18.60 -16.33 -14.18
C GLU A 244 17.98 -17.69 -13.78
N LEU A 245 16.63 -17.68 -13.86
CA LEU A 245 15.75 -18.65 -14.54
C LEU A 245 15.46 -20.04 -13.90
N ASN A 246 14.17 -20.39 -13.99
CA ASN A 246 13.46 -21.40 -13.22
C ASN A 246 13.30 -22.72 -14.01
N PRO A 247 13.46 -23.89 -13.38
CA PRO A 247 12.30 -24.79 -13.29
C PRO A 247 12.06 -25.34 -11.87
N LEU A 248 10.78 -25.54 -11.53
CA LEU A 248 10.26 -25.86 -10.20
C LEU A 248 10.94 -27.05 -9.50
N LYS A 249 11.97 -26.78 -8.68
CA LYS A 249 12.21 -27.35 -7.33
C LYS A 249 13.50 -26.83 -6.70
N GLU A 250 13.40 -26.49 -5.41
CA GLU A 250 14.51 -26.20 -4.46
C GLU A 250 15.43 -24.98 -4.77
N LYS A 251 15.35 -23.99 -3.87
CA LYS A 251 16.40 -23.04 -3.42
C LYS A 251 16.59 -21.70 -4.19
N ASN A 252 16.19 -20.65 -3.46
CA ASN A 252 16.88 -19.37 -3.28
C ASN A 252 16.69 -18.25 -4.34
N TYR A 253 16.84 -17.02 -3.84
CA TYR A 253 16.33 -15.73 -4.32
C TYR A 253 17.12 -15.12 -5.51
N ILE A 254 16.63 -14.21 -6.36
CA ILE A 254 15.36 -13.43 -6.43
C ILE A 254 14.64 -13.64 -7.78
N HIS A 255 13.30 -13.75 -7.78
CA HIS A 255 12.49 -13.75 -9.01
C HIS A 255 11.81 -12.40 -9.36
N ILE A 256 12.19 -11.80 -10.49
CA ILE A 256 11.32 -10.90 -11.28
C ILE A 256 10.51 -11.75 -12.27
N LYS A 257 9.21 -11.99 -12.00
CA LYS A 257 8.28 -12.63 -12.96
C LYS A 257 7.75 -11.60 -13.98
N ARG A 258 7.47 -12.05 -15.21
CA ARG A 258 6.77 -11.29 -16.27
C ARG A 258 5.46 -11.99 -16.63
N PHE A 259 4.34 -11.28 -16.58
CA PHE A 259 3.03 -11.77 -17.03
C PHE A 259 2.28 -10.74 -17.89
N LEU A 260 2.52 -10.78 -19.21
CA LEU A 260 1.69 -10.29 -20.33
C LEU A 260 2.19 -11.08 -21.55
N SER A 261 1.39 -11.62 -22.49
CA SER A 261 -0.02 -11.42 -22.92
C SER A 261 -0.42 -12.65 -23.80
N PRO A 262 -1.55 -12.71 -24.54
CA PRO A 262 -2.98 -12.57 -24.20
C PRO A 262 -3.80 -13.89 -24.45
N THR A 263 -5.13 -13.75 -24.44
CA THR A 263 -6.18 -14.54 -25.16
C THR A 263 -6.91 -15.73 -24.50
N THR A 264 -8.24 -15.68 -24.66
CA THR A 264 -9.27 -16.74 -24.62
C THR A 264 -9.61 -17.47 -23.32
N VAL A 265 -10.88 -17.28 -22.92
CA VAL A 265 -11.62 -17.92 -21.81
C VAL A 265 -11.68 -19.45 -21.93
N SER A 266 -11.53 -20.15 -20.80
CA SER A 266 -12.28 -21.38 -20.51
C SER A 266 -12.54 -21.51 -19.01
N ARG A 267 -13.79 -21.81 -18.62
CA ARG A 267 -14.31 -21.66 -17.25
C ARG A 267 -14.45 -23.00 -16.53
N ARG A 268 -13.66 -23.26 -15.48
CA ARG A 268 -13.97 -24.25 -14.42
C ARG A 268 -13.43 -23.80 -13.05
N SER A 269 -14.31 -23.79 -12.05
CA SER A 269 -14.03 -23.77 -10.61
C SER A 269 -13.80 -25.22 -10.10
N PRO A 270 -13.49 -25.52 -8.82
CA PRO A 270 -13.37 -24.65 -7.62
C PRO A 270 -11.98 -24.81 -6.92
N ARG A 271 -11.66 -24.27 -5.72
CA ARG A 271 -12.42 -23.69 -4.59
C ARG A 271 -11.72 -22.41 -4.07
N LEU A 272 -12.44 -21.57 -3.34
CA LEU A 272 -11.94 -20.34 -2.70
C LEU A 272 -11.75 -20.55 -1.18
N PHE A 273 -10.75 -19.88 -0.62
CA PHE A 273 -10.78 -19.34 0.74
C PHE A 273 -10.97 -17.82 0.60
N HIS A 274 -11.64 -17.16 1.55
CA HIS A 274 -12.10 -15.77 1.37
C HIS A 274 -11.04 -14.75 1.83
N ALA A 275 -11.02 -13.60 1.15
CA ALA A 275 -10.28 -12.40 1.52
C ALA A 275 -11.07 -11.20 0.97
N SER A 276 -11.45 -10.27 1.85
CA SER A 276 -12.36 -9.17 1.50
C SER A 276 -11.67 -8.13 0.61
N ALA A 277 -12.33 -7.75 -0.50
CA ALA A 277 -11.80 -6.73 -1.39
C ALA A 277 -12.03 -5.32 -0.80
N THR A 278 -10.97 -4.52 -0.64
CA THR A 278 -11.08 -3.16 -0.11
C THR A 278 -11.90 -2.26 -1.05
N ALA A 279 -13.11 -1.91 -0.63
CA ALA A 279 -13.98 -1.01 -1.38
C ALA A 279 -13.40 0.40 -1.50
N LEU A 280 -13.26 0.91 -2.72
CA LEU A 280 -13.22 2.34 -3.00
C LEU A 280 -14.65 2.80 -3.33
N HIS A 281 -14.95 4.09 -3.18
CA HIS A 281 -16.16 4.67 -3.77
C HIS A 281 -16.17 4.40 -5.29
N VAL A 282 -17.15 3.62 -5.76
CA VAL A 282 -17.28 3.25 -7.18
C VAL A 282 -18.21 4.25 -7.86
N ASP A 283 -17.79 4.77 -9.02
CA ASP A 283 -18.64 5.63 -9.86
C ASP A 283 -19.98 4.93 -10.16
N PRO A 284 -21.14 5.49 -9.72
CA PRO A 284 -22.45 4.90 -9.96
C PRO A 284 -22.78 4.63 -11.43
N SER A 285 -22.09 5.29 -12.38
CA SER A 285 -22.24 5.01 -13.81
C SER A 285 -21.89 3.55 -14.17
N GLN A 286 -20.98 2.92 -13.42
CA GLN A 286 -20.55 1.54 -13.64
C GLN A 286 -21.67 0.51 -13.39
N PHE A 287 -22.61 0.82 -12.49
CA PHE A 287 -23.74 -0.05 -12.14
C PHE A 287 -25.03 0.27 -12.88
N ALA A 288 -25.03 1.20 -13.84
CA ALA A 288 -26.24 1.67 -14.52
C ALA A 288 -27.10 0.54 -15.13
N ASN A 289 -26.46 -0.55 -15.60
CA ASN A 289 -27.11 -1.71 -16.22
C ASN A 289 -27.54 -2.82 -15.23
N ASN A 290 -27.17 -2.72 -13.95
CA ASN A 290 -27.47 -3.77 -12.96
C ASN A 290 -28.96 -3.76 -12.56
N PRO A 291 -29.46 -4.85 -11.95
CA PRO A 291 -30.74 -4.83 -11.24
C PRO A 291 -30.88 -3.64 -10.29
N THR A 292 -32.11 -3.14 -10.14
CA THR A 292 -32.45 -2.14 -9.13
C THR A 292 -33.19 -2.85 -7.99
N VAL A 293 -32.79 -2.58 -6.74
CA VAL A 293 -33.50 -3.02 -5.52
C VAL A 293 -33.91 -1.81 -4.67
N ASN A 294 -34.97 -1.95 -3.89
CA ASN A 294 -35.51 -0.91 -3.01
C ASN A 294 -35.10 -1.22 -1.56
N ILE A 295 -34.38 -0.31 -0.90
CA ILE A 295 -34.00 -0.44 0.52
C ILE A 295 -34.52 0.72 1.35
N LYS A 296 -34.69 0.52 2.65
CA LYS A 296 -35.23 1.51 3.60
C LYS A 296 -34.18 1.89 4.62
N PHE A 297 -33.81 3.15 4.71
CA PHE A 297 -32.99 3.66 5.81
C PHE A 297 -33.88 4.12 6.96
N LEU A 298 -33.78 3.45 8.11
CA LEU A 298 -34.30 3.96 9.38
C LEU A 298 -33.27 4.93 9.96
N LEU A 299 -33.62 6.22 9.96
CA LEU A 299 -32.72 7.31 10.33
C LEU A 299 -32.61 7.51 11.85
N ARG A 300 -31.60 8.30 12.25
CA ARG A 300 -31.29 8.69 13.63
C ARG A 300 -32.46 9.34 14.37
N ASP A 301 -33.39 9.98 13.65
CA ASP A 301 -34.60 10.62 14.20
C ASP A 301 -35.84 9.68 14.27
N GLY A 302 -35.70 8.43 13.79
CA GLY A 302 -36.79 7.45 13.70
C GLY A 302 -37.66 7.57 12.43
N SER A 303 -37.34 8.46 11.50
CA SER A 303 -37.98 8.50 10.17
C SER A 303 -37.43 7.41 9.25
N ILE A 304 -38.23 6.99 8.27
CA ILE A 304 -37.83 5.98 7.26
C ILE A 304 -37.72 6.65 5.89
N ARG A 305 -36.59 6.41 5.20
CA ARG A 305 -36.33 6.85 3.82
C ARG A 305 -36.15 5.63 2.92
N GLU A 306 -37.14 5.38 2.07
CA GLU A 306 -37.09 4.33 1.04
C GLU A 306 -36.37 4.86 -0.22
N VAL A 307 -35.40 4.12 -0.72
CA VAL A 307 -34.55 4.51 -1.86
C VAL A 307 -34.38 3.34 -2.84
N ALA A 308 -34.32 3.65 -4.13
CA ALA A 308 -34.07 2.67 -5.19
C ALA A 308 -32.60 2.73 -5.61
N ALA A 309 -31.89 1.60 -5.48
CA ALA A 309 -30.44 1.49 -5.60
C ALA A 309 -30.03 0.40 -6.59
N LYS A 310 -28.80 0.46 -7.12
CA LYS A 310 -28.26 -0.59 -7.98
C LYS A 310 -27.53 -1.65 -7.17
N THR A 311 -27.72 -2.92 -7.53
CA THR A 311 -26.90 -4.00 -6.98
C THR A 311 -25.42 -3.80 -7.36
N GLY A 312 -24.51 -4.15 -6.47
CA GLY A 312 -23.07 -3.87 -6.57
C GLY A 312 -22.61 -2.54 -5.95
N MET A 313 -23.52 -1.62 -5.59
CA MET A 313 -23.19 -0.45 -4.75
C MET A 313 -23.02 -0.87 -3.29
N SER A 314 -22.17 -0.18 -2.51
CA SER A 314 -22.17 -0.34 -1.04
C SER A 314 -23.32 0.42 -0.39
N ILE A 315 -23.73 0.02 0.82
CA ILE A 315 -24.73 0.76 1.62
C ILE A 315 -24.31 2.23 1.80
N LEU A 316 -23.00 2.50 1.96
CA LEU A 316 -22.47 3.86 2.09
C LEU A 316 -22.63 4.67 0.79
N ASP A 317 -22.31 4.09 -0.37
CA ASP A 317 -22.51 4.75 -1.68
C ASP A 317 -24.00 5.08 -1.91
N VAL A 318 -24.89 4.15 -1.56
CA VAL A 318 -26.34 4.34 -1.69
C VAL A 318 -26.85 5.42 -0.74
N ALA A 319 -26.33 5.48 0.49
CA ALA A 319 -26.67 6.52 1.45
C ALA A 319 -26.24 7.91 0.93
N HIS A 320 -24.99 8.04 0.45
CA HIS A 320 -24.47 9.31 -0.09
C HIS A 320 -25.21 9.74 -1.36
N ALA A 321 -25.52 8.81 -2.27
CA ALA A 321 -26.25 9.10 -3.50
C ALA A 321 -27.73 9.51 -3.29
N ASN A 322 -28.27 9.40 -2.07
CA ASN A 322 -29.67 9.70 -1.73
C ASN A 322 -29.81 10.71 -0.56
N ASP A 323 -28.78 11.52 -0.29
CA ASP A 323 -28.75 12.51 0.80
C ASP A 323 -29.14 11.91 2.17
N ILE A 324 -28.61 10.72 2.50
CA ILE A 324 -28.76 10.07 3.81
C ILE A 324 -27.55 10.38 4.69
N ASP A 325 -27.81 10.77 5.94
CA ASP A 325 -26.82 11.18 6.95
C ASP A 325 -26.06 9.98 7.56
N LEU A 326 -25.27 9.31 6.72
CA LEU A 326 -24.35 8.22 7.08
C LEU A 326 -22.91 8.65 6.77
N GLU A 327 -22.04 8.67 7.78
CA GLU A 327 -20.71 9.27 7.67
C GLU A 327 -19.66 8.30 7.07
N GLY A 328 -18.95 8.74 6.04
CA GLY A 328 -17.88 7.97 5.37
C GLY A 328 -16.47 8.44 5.70
N ALA A 329 -16.12 8.68 6.96
CA ALA A 329 -14.91 9.44 7.34
C ALA A 329 -13.54 8.83 6.94
N CYS A 330 -13.50 7.61 6.40
CA CYS A 330 -12.31 6.97 5.84
C CYS A 330 -12.41 6.63 4.34
N GLU A 331 -13.40 7.17 3.62
CA GLU A 331 -13.53 7.01 2.15
C GLU A 331 -13.55 5.52 1.75
N SER A 332 -14.41 4.75 2.43
CA SER A 332 -14.54 3.28 2.36
C SER A 332 -13.29 2.43 2.71
N SER A 333 -12.16 3.05 3.07
CA SER A 333 -10.85 2.38 3.27
C SER A 333 -10.71 1.55 4.58
N MET A 334 -11.80 1.01 5.13
CA MET A 334 -11.86 0.16 6.34
C MET A 334 -11.01 0.67 7.54
N ALA A 335 -10.97 1.99 7.74
CA ALA A 335 -10.13 2.64 8.77
C ALA A 335 -10.91 3.48 9.79
N CYS A 336 -12.25 3.35 9.82
CA CYS A 336 -13.12 3.93 10.83
C CYS A 336 -14.48 3.22 10.84
N SER A 337 -15.25 3.37 11.92
CA SER A 337 -16.63 2.88 12.06
C SER A 337 -17.70 3.97 12.02
N THR A 338 -17.47 5.10 11.34
CA THR A 338 -18.51 6.14 11.17
C THR A 338 -19.64 5.71 10.23
N CYS A 339 -19.38 4.75 9.34
CA CYS A 339 -20.33 4.14 8.42
C CYS A 339 -21.05 2.92 9.01
N HIS A 340 -20.97 2.72 10.33
CA HIS A 340 -21.67 1.65 11.05
C HIS A 340 -23.18 1.70 10.76
N VAL A 341 -23.72 0.54 10.39
CA VAL A 341 -25.16 0.29 10.20
C VAL A 341 -25.56 -1.01 10.91
N ILE A 342 -26.84 -1.12 11.24
CA ILE A 342 -27.47 -2.31 11.83
C ILE A 342 -28.43 -2.89 10.79
N LEU A 343 -28.30 -4.18 10.49
CA LEU A 343 -29.10 -4.86 9.47
C LEU A 343 -30.23 -5.70 10.10
N GLU A 344 -31.29 -5.95 9.34
CA GLU A 344 -32.32 -6.94 9.69
C GLU A 344 -31.76 -8.37 9.54
N ASP A 345 -32.04 -9.21 10.53
CA ASP A 345 -31.53 -10.58 10.65
C ASP A 345 -31.56 -11.39 9.33
N PRO A 346 -32.66 -11.41 8.54
CA PRO A 346 -32.74 -12.22 7.32
C PRO A 346 -31.77 -11.82 6.21
N VAL A 347 -31.24 -10.60 6.21
CA VAL A 347 -30.17 -10.17 5.27
C VAL A 347 -28.81 -10.35 5.92
N PHE A 348 -28.68 -10.09 7.22
CA PHE A 348 -27.42 -10.36 7.93
C PHE A 348 -27.01 -11.84 7.84
N GLU A 349 -27.96 -12.78 8.00
CA GLU A 349 -27.76 -14.23 7.83
C GLU A 349 -27.35 -14.67 6.40
N GLN A 350 -27.49 -13.80 5.39
CA GLN A 350 -27.09 -14.07 4.00
C GLN A 350 -25.72 -13.48 3.62
N LEU A 351 -25.14 -12.61 4.45
CA LEU A 351 -23.83 -12.01 4.21
C LEU A 351 -22.69 -12.95 4.65
N GLU A 352 -21.52 -12.77 4.04
CA GLU A 352 -20.27 -13.32 4.59
C GLU A 352 -19.99 -12.69 5.96
N GLU A 353 -19.42 -13.46 6.90
CA GLU A 353 -19.01 -12.97 8.23
C GLU A 353 -18.06 -11.76 8.11
N ALA A 354 -18.02 -10.89 9.13
CA ALA A 354 -17.08 -9.77 9.16
C ALA A 354 -15.64 -10.31 9.20
N CYS A 355 -14.71 -9.62 8.50
CA CYS A 355 -13.29 -9.97 8.61
C CYS A 355 -12.68 -9.38 9.88
N GLU A 356 -11.54 -9.90 10.33
CA GLU A 356 -10.85 -9.46 11.56
C GLU A 356 -10.62 -7.92 11.58
N ASP A 357 -10.18 -7.31 10.47
CA ASP A 357 -10.05 -5.85 10.34
C ASP A 357 -11.40 -5.08 10.36
N GLU A 358 -12.53 -5.71 9.98
CA GLU A 358 -13.86 -5.10 10.12
C GLU A 358 -14.36 -5.18 11.57
N GLU A 359 -14.15 -6.31 12.24
CA GLU A 359 -14.46 -6.50 13.66
C GLU A 359 -13.65 -5.53 14.53
N ASP A 360 -12.34 -5.38 14.30
CA ASP A 360 -11.45 -4.43 14.99
C ASP A 360 -11.94 -2.96 14.87
N MET A 361 -12.64 -2.62 13.77
CA MET A 361 -13.29 -1.32 13.58
C MET A 361 -14.70 -1.25 14.20
N LEU A 362 -15.48 -2.33 14.16
CA LEU A 362 -16.81 -2.42 14.77
C LEU A 362 -16.76 -2.37 16.30
N ASP A 363 -15.72 -2.93 16.92
CA ASP A 363 -15.44 -2.84 18.37
C ASP A 363 -15.28 -1.38 18.85
N MET A 364 -15.02 -0.46 17.91
CA MET A 364 -14.94 0.98 18.13
C MET A 364 -16.26 1.76 17.88
N ALA A 365 -17.29 1.11 17.34
CA ALA A 365 -18.57 1.73 16.99
C ALA A 365 -19.42 2.11 18.21
N PHE A 366 -20.47 2.92 18.00
CA PHE A 366 -21.38 3.33 19.07
C PHE A 366 -22.72 2.62 18.94
N GLY A 367 -23.11 1.86 19.97
CA GLY A 367 -24.35 1.08 19.95
C GLY A 367 -24.27 -0.14 19.02
N LEU A 368 -23.11 -0.82 19.04
CA LEU A 368 -22.89 -2.09 18.35
C LEU A 368 -23.95 -3.15 18.74
N THR A 369 -24.31 -3.99 17.78
CA THR A 369 -25.27 -5.09 17.90
C THR A 369 -24.77 -6.31 17.13
N ASP A 370 -25.33 -7.49 17.41
CA ASP A 370 -24.98 -8.75 16.76
C ASP A 370 -25.14 -8.71 15.23
N THR A 371 -26.06 -7.88 14.69
CA THR A 371 -26.28 -7.67 13.25
C THR A 371 -25.63 -6.39 12.67
N SER A 372 -24.62 -5.86 13.36
CA SER A 372 -23.91 -4.64 12.93
C SER A 372 -22.85 -4.91 11.86
N ARG A 373 -22.72 -3.99 10.90
CA ARG A 373 -21.68 -4.01 9.84
C ARG A 373 -21.16 -2.61 9.51
N LEU A 374 -20.02 -2.54 8.83
CA LEU A 374 -19.58 -1.32 8.16
C LEU A 374 -20.29 -1.18 6.81
N GLY A 375 -21.10 -0.13 6.63
CA GLY A 375 -21.88 0.09 5.41
C GLY A 375 -21.04 0.29 4.12
N CYS A 376 -19.72 0.48 4.23
CA CYS A 376 -18.81 0.48 3.08
C CYS A 376 -18.33 -0.90 2.64
N GLN A 377 -18.47 -1.94 3.48
CA GLN A 377 -18.08 -3.33 3.16
C GLN A 377 -19.29 -4.19 2.77
N VAL A 378 -20.52 -3.74 3.09
CA VAL A 378 -21.76 -4.41 2.69
C VAL A 378 -22.24 -3.87 1.34
N PHE A 379 -22.27 -4.76 0.34
CA PHE A 379 -22.76 -4.47 -1.00
C PHE A 379 -24.19 -4.98 -1.21
N LEU A 380 -24.99 -4.23 -1.97
CA LEU A 380 -26.36 -4.62 -2.29
C LEU A 380 -26.39 -5.72 -3.36
N ASP A 381 -27.16 -6.77 -3.11
CA ASP A 381 -27.57 -7.76 -4.12
C ASP A 381 -29.10 -7.91 -4.17
N GLU A 382 -29.61 -8.95 -4.83
CA GLU A 382 -31.07 -9.18 -4.97
C GLU A 382 -31.76 -9.56 -3.64
N SER A 383 -31.03 -9.94 -2.59
CA SER A 383 -31.59 -10.27 -1.26
C SER A 383 -32.03 -9.05 -0.46
N PHE A 384 -31.55 -7.86 -0.81
CA PHE A 384 -31.85 -6.60 -0.12
C PHE A 384 -33.24 -6.01 -0.43
N GLU A 385 -34.00 -6.59 -1.37
CA GLU A 385 -35.29 -6.05 -1.81
C GLU A 385 -36.31 -5.94 -0.65
N GLY A 386 -36.61 -4.70 -0.27
CA GLY A 386 -37.58 -4.35 0.77
C GLY A 386 -36.99 -4.19 2.18
N THR A 387 -35.72 -4.52 2.39
CA THR A 387 -35.03 -4.55 3.70
C THR A 387 -34.85 -3.18 4.35
N THR A 388 -34.86 -3.14 5.68
CA THR A 388 -34.49 -1.98 6.49
C THR A 388 -33.02 -2.02 6.92
N VAL A 389 -32.27 -0.97 6.57
CA VAL A 389 -30.95 -0.64 7.12
C VAL A 389 -31.14 0.41 8.20
N THR A 390 -30.68 0.15 9.43
CA THR A 390 -30.86 1.06 10.57
C THR A 390 -29.57 1.83 10.87
N LEU A 391 -29.67 3.15 10.98
CA LEU A 391 -28.57 4.00 11.43
C LEU A 391 -28.46 4.00 12.97
N PRO A 392 -27.24 3.85 13.54
CA PRO A 392 -27.02 3.98 14.98
C PRO A 392 -27.32 5.41 15.45
N LYS A 393 -27.82 5.55 16.69
CA LYS A 393 -28.26 6.84 17.26
C LYS A 393 -27.15 7.89 17.39
N ALA A 394 -25.89 7.47 17.36
CA ALA A 394 -24.72 8.33 17.25
C ALA A 394 -23.58 7.55 16.60
N THR A 395 -22.59 8.28 16.08
CA THR A 395 -21.39 7.78 15.41
C THR A 395 -20.15 8.28 16.15
N ARG A 396 -19.09 7.48 16.20
CA ARG A 396 -17.86 7.84 16.92
C ARG A 396 -16.81 8.49 16.00
N ASN A 397 -17.13 9.67 15.50
CA ASN A 397 -16.19 10.43 14.67
C ASN A 397 -15.02 11.01 15.52
N PHE A 398 -13.83 11.11 14.93
CA PHE A 398 -12.61 11.59 15.61
C PHE A 398 -12.48 13.12 15.65
N TYR A 399 -13.37 13.87 14.98
CA TYR A 399 -13.41 15.34 15.02
C TYR A 399 -13.91 15.86 16.38
N VAL A 400 -12.96 16.27 17.23
CA VAL A 400 -13.16 16.71 18.62
C VAL A 400 -14.00 18.00 18.74
N ASP A 401 -14.18 18.73 17.64
CA ASP A 401 -14.97 19.97 17.54
C ASP A 401 -16.40 19.74 17.01
N GLY A 402 -16.78 18.50 16.70
CA GLY A 402 -18.09 18.18 16.13
C GLY A 402 -18.23 18.52 14.64
N HIS A 403 -17.12 18.74 13.93
CA HIS A 403 -17.15 18.92 12.48
C HIS A 403 -17.58 17.63 11.77
N VAL A 404 -18.73 17.66 11.09
CA VAL A 404 -19.13 16.62 10.13
C VAL A 404 -18.51 16.95 8.78
N PRO A 405 -17.54 16.17 8.27
CA PRO A 405 -17.01 16.38 6.92
C PRO A 405 -18.11 16.10 5.89
N LYS A 406 -18.10 16.84 4.78
CA LYS A 406 -18.97 16.53 3.65
C LYS A 406 -18.46 15.28 2.92
N PRO A 407 -19.35 14.47 2.32
CA PRO A 407 -18.98 13.56 1.23
C PRO A 407 -18.24 14.31 0.11
N HIS A 408 -17.37 13.59 -0.59
CA HIS A 408 -16.36 14.10 -1.53
C HIS A 408 -16.94 14.44 -2.91
#